data_AF-A0A964PFX4-F1
#
_entry.id   AF-A0A964PFX4-F1
#
_cell.length_a   1.000
_cell.length_b   1.000
_cell.length_c   1.000
_cell.angle_alpha   90.00
_cell.angle_beta   90.00
_cell.angle_gamma   90.00
#
_symmetry.space_group_name_H-M   'P 1'
#
loop_
_entity.id
_entity.type
_entity.pdbx_description
1 polymer ?
#
loop_
_entity_poly.entity_id
_entity_poly.type
_entity_poly.pdbx_seq_one_letter_code
_entity_poly.pdbx_strand_id
1 'polypeptide(L)'
;MRRNIRRSIDAGLTLAGILVIFGSVFFANTIGVQALFLLVLFGVLIMEIGVWGLSSRLLPSERKFSRLREEGDNMITLIRELNASAIAKDRGEEDAKRFQQTLASMHDSVVRMAELAAHQDDDSKA
;
A
#
# COMPACT_ATOMS: atom_id res chain seq x y z
N MET A 1 13.18 3.58 -3.66
CA MET A 1 13.27 4.94 -3.05
C MET A 1 12.02 5.52 -2.34
N ARG A 2 10.77 5.05 -2.54
CA ARG A 2 9.53 5.74 -2.08
C ARG A 2 9.11 5.62 -0.59
N ARG A 3 9.88 4.94 0.27
CA ARG A 3 9.58 4.85 1.72
C ARG A 3 10.19 6.01 2.52
N ASN A 4 11.33 6.52 2.06
CA ASN A 4 12.03 7.63 2.71
C ASN A 4 11.30 8.95 2.48
N ILE A 5 10.76 9.20 1.28
CA ILE A 5 10.02 10.44 0.97
C ILE A 5 8.81 10.62 1.90
N ARG A 6 8.04 9.56 2.18
CA ARG A 6 6.88 9.62 3.08
C ARG A 6 7.28 9.90 4.52
N ARG A 7 8.29 9.17 5.01
CA ARG A 7 8.86 9.42 6.33
C ARG A 7 9.44 10.83 6.46
N SER A 8 10.02 11.37 5.39
CA SER A 8 10.51 12.74 5.31
C SER A 8 9.38 13.77 5.27
N ILE A 9 8.26 13.49 4.60
CA ILE A 9 7.08 14.36 4.58
C ILE A 9 6.41 14.40 5.96
N ASP A 10 6.17 13.26 6.58
CA ASP A 10 5.54 13.19 7.90
C ASP A 10 6.46 13.86 8.96
N ALA A 11 7.76 13.56 8.93
CA ALA A 11 8.74 14.24 9.80
C ALA A 11 8.83 15.74 9.52
N GLY A 12 8.74 16.15 8.25
CA GLY A 12 8.74 17.55 7.84
C GLY A 12 7.49 18.29 8.33
N LEU A 13 6.32 17.66 8.28
CA LEU A 13 5.07 18.21 8.79
C LEU A 13 5.11 18.39 10.31
N THR A 14 5.59 17.38 11.04
CA THR A 14 5.77 17.47 12.49
C THR A 14 6.76 18.58 12.85
N LEU A 15 7.90 18.67 12.14
CA LEU A 15 8.87 19.73 12.36
C LEU A 15 8.30 21.11 12.06
N ALA A 16 7.51 21.25 10.99
CA ALA A 16 6.84 22.49 10.64
C ALA A 16 5.83 22.92 11.73
N GLY A 17 5.03 21.98 12.24
CA GLY A 17 4.09 22.25 13.35
C GLY A 17 4.80 22.73 14.61
N ILE A 18 5.94 22.11 14.96
CA ILE A 18 6.80 22.54 16.07
C ILE A 18 7.28 24.00 15.84
N LEU A 19 7.82 24.31 14.66
CA LEU A 19 8.31 25.65 14.35
C LEU A 19 7.22 26.72 14.40
N VAL A 20 6.00 26.39 13.99
CA VAL A 20 4.84 27.31 14.09
C VAL A 20 4.49 27.58 15.56
N ILE A 21 4.45 26.55 16.41
CA ILE A 21 4.16 26.72 17.84
C ILE A 21 5.25 27.57 18.52
N PHE A 22 6.52 27.20 18.34
CA PHE A 22 7.63 27.92 18.94
C PHE A 22 7.75 29.36 18.41
N GLY A 23 7.55 29.57 17.11
CA GLY A 23 7.50 30.90 16.51
C GLY A 23 6.39 31.75 17.12
N SER A 24 5.21 31.19 17.32
CA SER A 24 4.08 31.91 17.93
C SER A 24 4.38 32.35 19.36
N VAL A 25 5.07 31.52 20.14
CA VAL A 25 5.52 31.88 21.49
C VAL A 25 6.62 32.93 21.46
N PHE A 26 7.56 32.84 20.51
CA PHE A 26 8.63 33.83 20.36
C PHE A 26 8.10 35.23 20.02
N PHE A 27 7.05 35.29 19.18
CA PHE A 27 6.37 36.53 18.81
C PHE A 27 5.15 36.87 19.69
N ALA A 28 5.02 36.24 20.88
CA ALA A 28 3.87 36.42 21.76
C ALA A 28 3.67 37.86 22.23
N ASN A 29 4.76 38.63 22.39
CA ASN A 29 4.70 40.03 22.80
C ASN A 29 4.28 40.99 21.68
N THR A 30 4.27 40.52 20.43
CA THR A 30 3.91 41.31 19.25
C THR A 30 2.54 40.92 18.68
N ILE A 31 2.04 39.75 19.02
CA ILE A 31 0.80 39.18 18.47
C ILE A 31 -0.28 39.23 19.55
N GLY A 32 -1.48 39.68 19.21
CA GLY A 32 -2.61 39.67 20.13
C GLY A 32 -2.94 38.25 20.61
N VAL A 33 -3.37 38.12 21.87
CA VAL A 33 -3.61 36.83 22.54
C VAL A 33 -4.52 35.90 21.72
N GLN A 34 -5.55 36.44 21.08
CA GLN A 34 -6.46 35.67 20.20
C GLN A 34 -5.73 35.05 18.99
N ALA A 35 -4.87 35.81 18.32
CA ALA A 35 -4.10 35.33 17.17
C ALA A 35 -3.02 34.31 17.60
N LEU A 36 -2.45 34.48 18.80
CA LEU A 36 -1.54 33.50 19.38
C LEU A 36 -2.22 32.15 19.62
N PHE A 37 -3.43 32.15 20.20
CA PHE A 37 -4.20 30.91 20.39
C PHE A 37 -4.51 30.21 19.07
N LEU A 38 -4.92 30.96 18.05
CA LEU A 38 -5.20 30.39 16.72
C LEU A 38 -3.96 29.79 16.06
N LEU A 39 -2.81 30.48 16.15
CA LEU A 39 -1.56 29.98 15.57
C LEU A 39 -1.04 28.72 16.29
N VAL A 40 -1.14 28.68 17.62
CA VAL A 40 -0.77 27.50 18.40
C VAL A 40 -1.69 26.33 18.07
N LEU A 41 -3.01 26.56 18.02
CA LEU A 41 -3.98 25.53 17.63
C LEU A 41 -3.70 24.99 16.23
N PHE A 42 -3.39 25.89 15.30
CA PHE A 42 -3.03 25.53 13.93
C PHE A 42 -1.73 24.70 13.87
N GLY A 43 -0.72 25.07 14.64
CA GLY A 43 0.53 24.31 14.74
C GLY A 43 0.32 22.90 15.33
N VAL A 44 -0.55 22.76 16.31
CA VAL A 44 -0.94 21.45 16.87
C VAL A 44 -1.66 20.59 15.83
N LEU A 45 -2.61 21.16 15.07
CA LEU A 45 -3.30 20.42 14.00
C LEU A 45 -2.33 19.91 12.92
N ILE A 46 -1.38 20.74 12.50
CA ILE A 46 -0.33 20.34 11.55
C ILE A 46 0.50 19.17 12.12
N MET A 47 0.86 19.26 13.41
CA MET A 47 1.61 18.22 14.09
C MET A 47 0.84 16.89 14.14
N GLU A 48 -0.44 16.93 14.50
CA GLU A 48 -1.31 15.75 14.56
C GLU A 48 -1.43 15.08 13.18
N ILE A 49 -1.54 15.85 12.10
CA ILE A 49 -1.59 15.32 10.73
C ILE A 49 -0.30 14.56 10.38
N GLY A 50 0.87 15.08 10.79
CA GLY A 50 2.16 14.42 10.60
C GLY A 50 2.31 13.14 11.43
N VAL A 51 1.89 13.17 12.70
CA VAL A 51 1.97 12.02 13.61
C VAL A 51 1.00 10.91 13.23
N TRP A 52 -0.21 11.26 12.76
CA TRP A 52 -1.20 10.29 12.28
C TRP A 52 -0.82 9.68 10.92
N GLY A 53 0.24 10.17 10.29
CA GLY A 53 0.69 9.69 8.99
C GLY A 53 -0.37 9.85 7.92
N LEU A 54 -1.07 11.00 7.89
CA LEU A 54 -2.14 11.26 6.90
C LEU A 54 -1.60 11.20 5.46
N SER A 55 -0.28 11.38 5.26
CA SER A 55 0.44 11.07 4.02
C SER A 55 0.13 9.66 3.51
N SER A 56 0.04 8.67 4.40
CA SER A 56 -0.26 7.27 4.04
C SER A 56 -1.69 7.05 3.51
N ARG A 57 -2.63 7.94 3.85
CA ARG A 57 -4.02 7.92 3.38
C ARG A 57 -4.24 8.80 2.14
N LEU A 58 -3.60 9.97 2.08
CA LEU A 58 -3.78 10.96 1.00
C LEU A 58 -2.90 10.70 -0.23
N LEU A 59 -1.71 10.12 -0.04
CA LEU A 59 -0.88 9.61 -1.13
C LEU A 59 -1.07 8.09 -1.17
N PRO A 60 -2.07 7.59 -1.94
CA PRO A 60 -2.32 6.17 -2.02
C PRO A 60 -1.00 5.50 -2.38
N SER A 61 -0.60 4.51 -1.57
CA SER A 61 0.39 3.58 -2.04
C SER A 61 -0.18 3.02 -3.34
N GLU A 62 0.43 3.35 -4.48
CA GLU A 62 0.45 2.38 -5.57
C GLU A 62 0.87 1.09 -4.88
N ARG A 63 -0.08 0.16 -4.76
CA ARG A 63 0.10 -1.10 -4.07
C ARG A 63 1.27 -1.75 -4.81
N LYS A 64 2.49 -1.67 -4.26
CA LYS A 64 3.59 -2.53 -4.64
C LYS A 64 2.95 -3.91 -4.67
N PHE A 65 3.00 -4.60 -5.80
CA PHE A 65 2.32 -5.88 -6.07
C PHE A 65 0.85 -5.82 -6.55
N SER A 66 0.34 -4.76 -7.20
CA SER A 66 -1.01 -4.81 -7.81
C SER A 66 -1.15 -5.97 -8.81
N ARG A 67 -0.18 -6.11 -9.72
CA ARG A 67 -0.15 -7.19 -10.73
C ARG A 67 0.10 -8.58 -10.14
N LEU A 68 1.01 -8.69 -9.16
CA LEU A 68 1.27 -9.96 -8.49
C LEU A 68 0.07 -10.40 -7.63
N ARG A 69 -0.66 -9.46 -7.03
CA ARG A 69 -1.90 -9.74 -6.30
C ARG A 69 -3.03 -10.16 -7.24
N GLU A 70 -3.16 -9.54 -8.39
CA GLU A 70 -4.12 -9.93 -9.44
C GLU A 70 -3.86 -11.37 -9.92
N GLU A 71 -2.60 -11.74 -10.17
CA GLU A 71 -2.24 -13.13 -10.49
C GLU A 71 -2.48 -14.08 -9.30
N GLY A 72 -2.29 -13.61 -8.06
CA GLY A 72 -2.64 -14.35 -6.85
C GLY A 72 -4.13 -14.67 -6.74
N ASP A 73 -4.99 -13.70 -7.06
CA ASP A 73 -6.45 -13.87 -7.07
C ASP A 73 -6.86 -14.84 -8.21
N ASN A 74 -6.18 -14.81 -9.36
CA ASN A 74 -6.35 -15.77 -10.44
C ASN A 74 -5.99 -17.21 -10.00
N MET A 75 -4.88 -17.39 -9.27
CA MET A 75 -4.48 -18.69 -8.72
C MET A 75 -5.52 -19.27 -7.76
N ILE A 76 -6.17 -18.44 -6.93
CA ILE A 76 -7.25 -18.90 -6.03
C ILE A 76 -8.43 -19.45 -6.84
N THR A 77 -8.75 -18.85 -7.99
CA THR A 77 -9.79 -19.34 -8.90
C THR A 77 -9.40 -20.69 -9.50
N LEU A 78 -8.16 -20.82 -9.99
CA LEU A 78 -7.65 -22.08 -10.55
C LEU A 78 -7.64 -23.22 -9.52
N ILE A 79 -7.31 -22.96 -8.25
CA ILE A 79 -7.37 -23.96 -7.17
C ILE A 79 -8.81 -24.48 -6.98
N ARG A 80 -9.81 -23.57 -7.05
CA ARG A 80 -11.23 -23.97 -6.94
C ARG A 80 -11.67 -24.81 -8.12
N GLU A 81 -11.26 -24.45 -9.33
CA GLU A 81 -11.53 -25.24 -10.54
C GLU A 81 -10.85 -26.60 -10.51
N LEU A 82 -9.61 -26.67 -10.01
CA LEU A 82 -8.89 -27.94 -9.87
C LEU A 82 -9.62 -28.85 -8.87
N ASN A 83 -10.09 -28.30 -7.75
CA ASN A 83 -10.84 -29.07 -6.76
C ASN A 83 -12.19 -29.54 -7.34
N ALA A 84 -12.91 -28.67 -8.05
CA ALA A 84 -14.16 -29.04 -8.72
C ALA A 84 -13.94 -30.19 -9.73
N SER A 85 -12.87 -30.10 -10.54
CA SER A 85 -12.56 -31.15 -11.52
C SER A 85 -12.08 -32.46 -10.89
N ALA A 86 -11.38 -32.40 -9.75
CA ALA A 86 -11.00 -33.58 -8.98
C ALA A 86 -12.23 -34.32 -8.42
N ILE A 87 -13.19 -33.57 -7.88
CA ILE A 87 -14.45 -34.14 -7.36
C ILE A 87 -15.29 -34.73 -8.51
N ALA A 88 -15.37 -34.04 -9.64
CA ALA A 88 -16.14 -34.52 -10.80
C ALA A 88 -15.52 -35.77 -11.45
N LYS A 89 -14.18 -35.86 -11.48
CA LYS A 89 -13.44 -37.07 -11.85
C LYS A 89 -13.75 -38.24 -10.92
N ASP A 90 -13.79 -38.01 -9.60
CA ASP A 90 -14.09 -39.04 -8.60
C ASP A 90 -15.54 -39.56 -8.71
N ARG A 91 -16.47 -38.69 -9.13
CA ARG A 91 -17.87 -39.05 -9.42
C ARG A 91 -18.08 -39.73 -10.77
N GLY A 92 -17.04 -39.84 -11.60
CA GLY A 92 -17.12 -40.39 -12.95
C GLY A 92 -17.85 -39.48 -13.95
N GLU A 93 -18.05 -38.20 -13.60
CA GLU A 93 -18.83 -37.23 -14.38
C GLU A 93 -17.94 -36.38 -15.33
N GLU A 94 -16.61 -36.45 -15.22
CA GLU A 94 -15.71 -35.56 -15.97
C GLU A 94 -14.52 -36.26 -16.64
N ASP A 95 -14.22 -35.81 -17.87
CA ASP A 95 -13.05 -36.22 -18.63
C ASP A 95 -11.77 -35.69 -17.97
N ALA A 96 -10.77 -36.56 -17.81
CA ALA A 96 -9.43 -36.25 -17.28
C ALA A 96 -8.73 -35.05 -17.97
N LYS A 97 -9.24 -34.64 -19.14
CA LYS A 97 -8.80 -33.49 -19.92
C LYS A 97 -8.97 -32.16 -19.18
N ARG A 98 -10.09 -31.94 -18.47
CA ARG A 98 -10.36 -30.67 -17.78
C ARG A 98 -9.45 -30.47 -16.58
N PHE A 99 -9.24 -31.54 -15.82
CA PHE A 99 -8.25 -31.58 -14.74
C PHE A 99 -6.83 -31.26 -15.24
N GLN A 100 -6.40 -31.88 -16.35
CA GLN A 100 -5.07 -31.62 -16.93
C GLN A 100 -4.92 -30.18 -17.45
N GLN A 101 -5.99 -29.62 -18.04
CA GLN A 101 -6.01 -28.23 -18.49
C GLN A 101 -5.88 -27.24 -17.32
N THR A 102 -6.64 -27.44 -16.24
CA THR A 102 -6.53 -26.57 -15.06
C THR A 102 -5.15 -26.68 -14.41
N LEU A 103 -4.57 -27.89 -14.36
CA LEU A 103 -3.21 -28.10 -13.85
C LEU A 103 -2.16 -27.34 -14.68
N ALA A 104 -2.27 -27.38 -16.01
CA ALA A 104 -1.37 -26.63 -16.90
C ALA A 104 -1.50 -25.11 -16.67
N SER A 105 -2.73 -24.59 -16.57
CA SER A 105 -2.99 -23.18 -16.27
C SER A 105 -2.41 -22.74 -14.92
N MET A 106 -2.40 -23.62 -13.91
CA MET A 106 -1.75 -23.35 -12.63
C MET A 106 -0.24 -23.24 -12.76
N HIS A 107 0.41 -24.14 -13.52
CA HIS A 107 1.85 -24.04 -13.78
C HIS A 107 2.21 -22.72 -14.47
N ASP A 108 1.45 -22.33 -15.50
CA ASP A 108 1.68 -21.06 -16.19
C ASP A 108 1.47 -19.85 -15.27
N SER A 109 0.50 -19.91 -14.35
CA SER A 109 0.26 -18.86 -13.35
C SER A 109 1.43 -18.72 -12.38
N VAL A 110 2.04 -19.82 -11.93
CA VAL A 110 3.26 -19.78 -11.10
C VAL A 110 4.44 -19.16 -11.86
N VAL A 111 4.62 -19.50 -13.14
CA VAL A 111 5.68 -18.90 -13.98
C VAL A 111 5.47 -17.39 -14.10
N ARG A 112 4.25 -16.93 -14.38
CA ARG A 112 3.92 -15.49 -14.42
C ARG A 112 4.15 -14.80 -13.08
N MET A 113 3.82 -15.45 -11.95
CA MET A 113 4.13 -14.90 -10.63
C MET A 113 5.63 -14.71 -10.42
N ALA A 114 6.45 -15.68 -10.85
CA ALA A 114 7.90 -15.59 -10.76
C ALA A 114 8.46 -14.44 -11.62
N GLU A 115 7.94 -14.28 -12.84
CA GLU A 115 8.31 -13.16 -13.73
C GLU A 115 7.91 -11.81 -13.14
N LEU A 116 6.67 -11.68 -12.66
CA LEU A 116 6.15 -10.46 -12.02
C LEU A 116 6.94 -10.09 -10.75
N ALA A 117 7.41 -11.09 -10.01
CA ALA A 117 8.28 -10.89 -8.85
C ALA A 117 9.68 -10.43 -9.27
N ALA A 118 10.25 -11.01 -10.32
CA ALA A 118 11.60 -10.68 -10.80
C ALA A 118 11.69 -9.26 -11.40
N HIS A 119 10.69 -8.82 -12.17
CA HIS A 119 10.73 -7.52 -12.86
C HIS A 119 10.51 -6.31 -11.91
N GLN A 120 9.97 -6.53 -10.70
CA GLN A 120 9.74 -5.46 -9.73
C GLN A 120 10.91 -5.22 -8.76
N ASP A 121 11.91 -6.11 -8.72
CA ASP A 121 13.17 -5.89 -8.00
C ASP A 121 14.12 -4.94 -8.76
N ASP A 122 14.05 -4.92 -10.09
CA ASP A 122 14.84 -4.00 -10.94
C ASP A 122 14.31 -2.55 -10.88
N ASP A 123 13.00 -2.34 -10.92
CA ASP A 123 12.37 -1.02 -10.74
C ASP A 123 12.55 -0.43 -9.33
N SER A 124 13.02 -1.23 -8.36
CA SER A 124 13.34 -0.76 -7.02
C SER A 124 14.81 -0.35 -6.85
N LYS A 125 15.67 -0.59 -7.85
CA LYS A 125 17.11 -0.29 -7.85
C LYS A 125 17.52 0.85 -8.79
N ALA A 126 16.63 1.35 -9.64
CA ALA A 126 16.81 2.59 -10.42
C ALA A 126 16.47 3.85 -9.60
#